data_AF-A0A7V5K6E4-F1
#
_entry.id   AF-A0A7V5K6E4-F1
#
_cell.length_a   1.000
_cell.length_b   1.000
_cell.length_c   1.000
_cell.angle_alpha   90.00
_cell.angle_beta   90.00
_cell.angle_gamma   90.00
#
_symmetry.space_group_name_H-M   'P 1'
#
loop_
_entity.id
_entity.type
_entity.pdbx_description
1 polymer ?
#
loop_
_entity_poly.entity_id
_entity_poly.type
_entity_poly.pdbx_seq_one_letter_code
_entity_poly.pdbx_strand_id
1 'polypeptide(L)'
;MLCSGAGCVHVSETLDPSAGRSVSSVMEESRKAGAFLPSLESGMRAFQEEDFPRAADIFASLAQALPSQEGKRKALYGLACSRLASAKDMNSFKEAMALWEQWQEQMAGEMGS
;
A
#
# COMPACT_ATOMS: atom_id res chain seq x y z
N MET A 1 -5.27 -40.98 -61.35
CA MET A 1 -3.97 -41.53 -60.90
C MET A 1 -3.52 -40.62 -59.77
N LEU A 2 -3.74 -40.89 -58.47
CA LEU A 2 -3.73 -42.14 -57.69
C LEU A 2 -2.36 -42.82 -57.61
N CYS A 3 -1.82 -42.82 -56.38
CA CYS A 3 -0.65 -43.48 -55.75
C CYS A 3 -0.08 -42.45 -54.75
N SER A 4 -0.21 -42.53 -53.42
CA SER A 4 -0.49 -43.62 -52.47
C SER A 4 0.67 -44.60 -52.25
N GLY A 5 1.07 -44.76 -50.97
CA GLY A 5 2.32 -45.38 -50.49
C GLY A 5 2.94 -44.49 -49.40
N ALA A 6 2.61 -44.58 -48.11
CA ALA A 6 2.60 -45.71 -47.16
C ALA A 6 4.00 -46.09 -46.66
N GLY A 7 4.26 -45.83 -45.36
CA GLY A 7 5.48 -46.21 -44.65
C GLY A 7 5.29 -46.01 -43.14
N CYS A 8 5.30 -47.10 -42.36
CA CYS A 8 4.99 -47.10 -40.92
C CYS A 8 5.91 -48.04 -40.13
N VAL A 9 6.61 -47.48 -39.14
CA VAL A 9 7.25 -48.16 -37.98
C VAL A 9 7.21 -47.09 -36.85
N HIS A 10 6.57 -47.27 -35.67
CA HIS A 10 6.98 -48.06 -34.48
C HIS A 10 8.41 -47.75 -33.99
N VAL A 11 8.76 -47.63 -32.70
CA VAL A 11 8.05 -47.54 -31.37
C VAL A 11 9.13 -47.05 -30.34
N SER A 12 8.94 -46.58 -29.10
CA SER A 12 7.87 -46.58 -28.07
C SER A 12 8.05 -45.39 -27.09
N GLU A 13 7.09 -45.19 -26.16
CA GLU A 13 7.23 -44.49 -24.85
C GLU A 13 7.60 -42.98 -24.82
N THR A 14 7.36 -42.23 -23.73
CA THR A 14 7.01 -42.59 -22.33
C THR A 14 5.68 -41.98 -21.83
N LEU A 15 5.18 -42.48 -20.69
CA LEU A 15 4.29 -41.70 -19.78
C LEU A 15 5.12 -40.56 -19.13
N ASP A 16 4.58 -39.46 -18.59
CA ASP A 16 3.71 -39.34 -17.40
C ASP A 16 3.14 -37.89 -17.30
N PRO A 17 2.37 -37.47 -16.26
CA PRO A 17 1.34 -36.44 -16.41
C PRO A 17 1.58 -35.14 -15.62
N SER A 18 0.60 -34.24 -15.70
CA SER A 18 0.30 -33.18 -14.71
C SER A 18 1.37 -32.10 -14.46
N ALA A 19 1.27 -30.98 -15.19
CA ALA A 19 1.77 -29.70 -14.71
C ALA A 19 0.87 -28.51 -15.13
N GLY A 20 0.45 -27.73 -14.13
CA GLY A 20 0.17 -26.29 -14.22
C GLY A 20 -0.75 -25.75 -15.33
N ARG A 21 -2.02 -25.47 -14.96
CA ARG A 21 -2.66 -24.24 -15.47
C ARG A 21 -1.81 -23.06 -15.02
N SER A 22 -1.11 -22.39 -15.93
CA SER A 22 -0.24 -21.25 -15.60
C SER A 22 -1.09 -20.01 -15.27
N VAL A 23 -1.41 -19.83 -13.98
CA VAL A 23 -2.24 -18.72 -13.47
C VAL A 23 -1.53 -17.37 -13.40
N SER A 24 -0.24 -17.30 -13.79
CA SER A 24 0.58 -16.09 -13.73
C SER A 24 0.02 -14.90 -14.53
N SER A 25 -0.78 -15.17 -15.57
CA SER A 25 -1.26 -14.16 -16.53
C SER A 25 -2.23 -13.10 -15.95
N VAL A 26 -2.64 -13.19 -14.69
CA VAL A 26 -3.62 -12.26 -14.08
C VAL A 26 -3.00 -11.35 -13.00
N MET A 27 -1.74 -11.57 -12.60
CA MET A 27 -1.06 -10.77 -11.58
C MET A 27 -0.03 -9.76 -12.13
N GLU A 28 0.25 -9.77 -13.43
CA GLU A 28 1.28 -8.90 -14.03
C GLU A 28 0.74 -7.50 -14.43
N GLU A 29 -0.57 -7.31 -14.53
CA GLU A 29 -1.15 -6.03 -14.98
C GLU A 29 -1.36 -4.99 -13.85
N SER A 30 -1.30 -5.41 -12.58
CA SER A 30 -1.31 -4.48 -11.44
C SER A 30 0.04 -3.75 -11.23
N ARG A 31 1.12 -4.17 -11.89
CA ARG A 31 2.47 -3.63 -11.62
C ARG A 31 2.78 -2.31 -12.36
N LYS A 32 1.86 -1.80 -13.19
CA LYS A 32 2.06 -0.60 -14.02
C LYS A 32 1.66 0.74 -13.36
N ALA A 33 1.18 0.69 -12.12
CA ALA A 33 0.98 1.84 -11.24
C ALA A 33 1.74 1.65 -9.92
N GLY A 34 3.03 1.31 -10.01
CA GLY A 34 3.91 1.03 -8.87
C GLY A 34 4.27 2.26 -8.04
N ALA A 35 3.27 2.91 -7.43
CA ALA A 35 3.47 3.98 -6.47
C ALA A 35 4.19 3.44 -5.23
N PHE A 36 5.47 3.78 -5.07
CA PHE A 36 6.22 3.50 -3.86
C PHE A 36 5.60 4.32 -2.72
N LEU A 37 4.88 3.66 -1.81
CA LEU A 37 4.30 4.32 -0.65
C LEU A 37 5.43 4.88 0.24
N PRO A 38 5.37 6.15 0.66
CA PRO A 38 6.37 6.74 1.54
C PRO A 38 6.40 6.00 2.89
N SER A 39 7.52 5.99 3.60
CA SER A 39 7.62 5.37 4.93
C SER A 39 7.30 6.36 6.06
N LEU A 40 6.94 5.86 7.24
CA LEU A 40 6.84 6.70 8.46
C LEU A 40 8.13 7.49 8.72
N GLU A 41 9.29 6.90 8.42
CA GLU A 41 10.60 7.57 8.51
C GLU A 41 10.69 8.76 7.54
N SER A 42 10.22 8.63 6.30
CA SER A 42 10.23 9.73 5.34
C SER A 42 9.30 10.89 5.75
N GLY A 43 8.18 10.59 6.41
CA GLY A 43 7.30 11.61 7.01
C GLY A 43 7.95 12.31 8.20
N MET A 44 8.59 11.54 9.10
CA MET A 44 9.36 12.10 10.22
C MET A 44 10.52 12.97 9.75
N ARG A 45 11.20 12.59 8.66
CA ARG A 45 12.29 13.36 8.07
C ARG A 45 11.80 14.70 7.49
N ALA A 46 10.72 14.69 6.71
CA ALA A 46 10.11 15.93 6.22
C ALA A 46 9.66 16.86 7.37
N PHE A 47 9.15 16.29 8.48
CA PHE A 47 8.81 17.06 9.67
C PHE A 47 10.04 17.66 10.38
N GLN A 48 11.16 16.93 10.42
CA GLN A 48 12.45 17.41 10.97
C GLN A 48 13.13 18.45 10.07
N GLU A 49 12.87 18.41 8.76
CA GLU A 49 13.29 19.39 7.75
C GLU A 49 12.38 20.64 7.71
N GLU A 50 11.44 20.78 8.68
CA GLU A 50 10.39 21.82 8.76
C GLU A 50 9.43 21.90 7.54
N ASP A 51 9.49 20.90 6.65
CA ASP A 51 8.59 20.71 5.50
C ASP A 51 7.27 20.07 5.96
N PHE A 52 6.59 20.76 6.88
CA PHE A 52 5.32 20.35 7.48
C PHE A 52 4.21 20.04 6.46
N PRO A 53 4.06 20.76 5.31
CA PRO A 53 3.07 20.39 4.29
C PRO A 53 3.33 19.00 3.70
N ARG A 54 4.57 18.72 3.29
CA ARG A 54 4.96 17.41 2.72
C ARG A 54 4.91 16.31 3.76
N ALA A 55 5.29 16.60 5.01
CA ALA A 55 5.12 15.67 6.13
C ALA A 55 3.64 15.30 6.31
N ALA A 56 2.74 16.29 6.32
CA ALA A 56 1.30 16.05 6.39
C ALA A 56 0.79 15.18 5.23
N ASP A 57 1.21 15.43 4.00
CA ASP A 57 0.75 14.66 2.84
C ASP A 57 1.28 13.21 2.85
N ILE A 58 2.52 12.99 3.30
CA ILE A 58 3.08 11.65 3.56
C ILE A 58 2.26 10.92 4.64
N PHE A 59 1.99 11.58 5.76
CA PHE A 59 1.26 10.99 6.87
C PHE A 59 -0.22 10.74 6.56
N ALA A 60 -0.89 11.62 5.81
CA ALA A 60 -2.25 11.41 5.32
C ALA A 60 -2.35 10.22 4.36
N SER A 61 -1.34 10.04 3.48
CA SER A 61 -1.24 8.88 2.60
C SER A 61 -1.06 7.59 3.41
N LEU A 62 -0.20 7.62 4.43
CA LEU A 62 0.08 6.47 5.30
C LEU A 62 -1.11 6.06 6.18
N ALA A 63 -1.85 7.01 6.74
CA ALA A 63 -3.03 6.74 7.57
C ALA A 63 -4.14 5.99 6.78
N GLN A 64 -4.20 6.20 5.47
CA GLN A 64 -5.11 5.49 4.58
C GLN A 64 -4.55 4.13 4.13
N ALA A 65 -3.27 4.08 3.73
CA ALA A 65 -2.67 2.92 3.06
C ALA A 65 -2.11 1.83 3.99
N LEU A 66 -1.76 2.14 5.25
CA LEU A 66 -1.21 1.13 6.17
C LEU A 66 -2.30 0.14 6.64
N PRO A 67 -2.05 -1.19 6.63
CA PRO A 67 -3.05 -2.17 7.06
C PRO A 67 -3.16 -2.30 8.59
N SER A 68 -2.11 -1.98 9.35
CA SER A 68 -2.08 -2.13 10.81
C SER A 68 -2.61 -0.87 11.53
N GLN A 69 -3.46 -1.06 12.54
CA GLN A 69 -4.03 0.06 13.32
C GLN A 69 -2.95 0.84 14.08
N GLU A 70 -1.89 0.18 14.55
CA GLU A 70 -0.71 0.84 15.12
C GLU A 70 -0.03 1.77 14.09
N GLY A 71 0.11 1.30 12.85
CA GLY A 71 0.66 2.08 11.75
C GLY A 71 -0.22 3.28 11.39
N LYS A 72 -1.54 3.07 11.29
CA LYS A 72 -2.51 4.15 11.06
C LYS A 72 -2.48 5.20 12.16
N ARG A 73 -2.45 4.81 13.43
CA ARG A 73 -2.37 5.74 14.57
C ARG A 73 -1.05 6.54 14.58
N LYS A 74 0.09 5.89 14.29
CA LYS A 74 1.39 6.58 14.13
C LYS A 74 1.37 7.59 12.99
N ALA A 75 0.73 7.25 11.88
CA ALA A 75 0.55 8.16 10.75
C ALA A 75 -0.41 9.32 11.08
N LEU A 76 -1.57 9.05 11.69
CA LEU A 76 -2.55 10.08 12.06
C LEU A 76 -1.99 11.07 13.10
N TYR A 77 -1.21 10.59 14.07
CA TYR A 77 -0.44 11.43 14.99
C TYR A 77 0.53 12.36 14.23
N GLY A 78 1.33 11.80 13.31
CA GLY A 78 2.25 12.58 12.48
C GLY A 78 1.54 13.64 11.63
N LEU A 79 0.37 13.29 11.07
CA LEU A 79 -0.49 14.22 10.32
C LEU A 79 -1.00 15.35 11.21
N ALA A 80 -1.55 15.04 12.40
CA ALA A 80 -2.05 16.04 13.34
C ALA A 80 -0.93 17.01 13.78
N CYS A 81 0.24 16.50 14.16
CA CYS A 81 1.41 17.31 14.48
C CYS A 81 1.86 18.19 13.31
N SER A 82 1.89 17.66 12.08
CA SER A 82 2.27 18.41 10.88
C SER A 82 1.28 19.52 10.55
N ARG A 83 -0.02 19.27 10.73
CA ARG A 83 -1.09 20.27 10.52
C ARG A 83 -1.10 21.34 11.62
N LEU A 84 -0.81 20.98 12.87
CA LEU A 84 -0.62 21.94 13.97
C LEU A 84 0.59 22.85 13.72
N ALA A 85 1.73 22.28 13.33
CA ALA A 85 2.96 23.03 13.05
C ALA A 85 2.87 23.97 11.83
N SER A 86 1.98 23.66 10.86
CA SER A 86 1.74 24.48 9.67
C SER A 86 0.52 25.40 9.75
N ALA A 87 -0.23 25.41 10.85
CA ALA A 87 -1.43 26.22 11.03
C ALA A 87 -1.09 27.73 11.11
N LYS A 88 -1.56 28.50 10.13
CA LYS A 88 -1.32 29.96 10.05
C LYS A 88 -2.47 30.80 10.62
N ASP A 89 -3.58 30.16 10.97
CA ASP A 89 -4.82 30.81 11.36
C ASP A 89 -5.70 29.88 12.23
N MET A 90 -6.76 30.45 12.80
CA MET A 90 -7.67 29.78 13.73
C MET A 90 -8.56 28.70 13.08
N ASN A 91 -8.75 28.70 11.76
CA ASN A 91 -9.45 27.62 11.06
C ASN A 91 -8.51 26.43 10.82
N SER A 92 -7.32 26.69 10.26
CA SER A 92 -6.25 25.69 10.10
C SER A 92 -5.91 24.99 11.43
N PHE A 93 -5.88 25.74 12.53
CA PHE A 93 -5.68 25.18 13.87
C PHE A 93 -6.81 24.24 14.32
N LYS A 94 -8.08 24.59 14.06
CA LYS A 94 -9.23 23.74 14.41
C LYS A 94 -9.27 22.45 13.59
N GLU A 95 -8.95 22.52 12.30
CA GLU A 95 -8.82 21.33 11.44
C GLU A 95 -7.72 20.38 11.96
N ALA A 96 -6.59 20.95 12.40
CA ALA A 96 -5.51 20.18 13.00
C ALA A 96 -5.88 19.58 14.37
N MET A 97 -6.65 20.30 15.20
CA MET A 97 -7.18 19.79 16.46
C MET A 97 -8.20 18.65 16.27
N ALA A 98 -9.08 18.73 15.27
CA ALA A 98 -10.02 17.64 14.97
C ALA A 98 -9.29 16.33 14.59
N LEU A 99 -8.16 16.42 13.88
CA LEU A 99 -7.29 15.27 13.57
C LEU A 99 -6.58 14.72 14.83
N TRP A 100 -6.24 15.60 15.78
CA TRP A 100 -5.69 15.21 17.08
C TRP A 100 -6.72 14.49 17.96
N GLU A 101 -7.95 15.02 18.03
CA GLU A 101 -9.08 14.41 18.74
C GLU A 101 -9.40 13.02 18.16
N GLN A 102 -9.48 12.89 16.83
CA GLN A 102 -9.66 11.61 16.14
C GLN A 102 -8.55 10.59 16.47
N TRP A 103 -7.30 11.04 16.64
CA TRP A 103 -6.21 10.17 17.09
C TRP A 103 -6.38 9.73 18.55
N GLN A 104 -6.82 10.63 19.45
CA GLN A 104 -7.10 10.29 20.84
C GLN A 104 -8.25 9.28 20.98
N GLU A 105 -9.31 9.38 20.18
CA GLU A 105 -10.39 8.39 20.14
C GLU A 105 -9.89 6.99 19.76
N GLN A 106 -9.00 6.90 18.76
CA GLN A 106 -8.37 5.64 18.34
C GLN A 106 -7.40 5.06 19.39
N MET A 107 -6.91 5.88 20.33
CA MET A 107 -6.14 5.40 21.48
C MET A 107 -7.05 4.93 22.63
N ALA A 108 -8.16 5.61 22.87
CA ALA A 108 -9.12 5.26 23.92
C ALA A 108 -9.88 3.95 23.62
N GLY A 109 -10.25 3.72 22.36
CA GLY A 109 -11.04 2.55 21.95
C GLY A 109 -10.38 1.19 22.18
N GLU A 110 -9.05 1.12 22.34
CA GLU A 110 -8.32 -0.13 22.63
C GLU A 110 -8.18 -0.44 24.13
N MET A 111 -8.62 0.45 25.04
CA MET A 111 -8.56 0.23 26.49
C MET A 111 -9.89 -0.26 27.12
N GLY A 112 -10.88 -0.62 26.29
CA GLY A 112 -12.26 -0.91 26.73
C GLY A 112 -12.90 -2.17 26.18
N SER A 113 -12.11 -3.18 25.77
CA SER A 113 -12.59 -4.46 25.20
C SER A 113 -11.81 -5.67 25.71
#